data_AF-A0A7C8K0D5-F1
#
_entry.id   AF-A0A7C8K0D5-F1
#
_cell.length_a   1.000
_cell.length_b   1.000
_cell.length_c   1.000
_cell.angle_alpha   90.00
_cell.angle_beta   90.00
_cell.angle_gamma   90.00
#
_symmetry.space_group_name_H-M   'P 1'
#
loop_
_entity.id
_entity.type
_entity.pdbx_description
1 polymer ?
#
loop_
_entity_poly.entity_id
_entity_poly.type
_entity_poly.pdbx_seq_one_letter_code
_entity_poly.pdbx_strand_id
1 'polypeptide(L)'
;MSMYQDWAAKYDIFPSSNFSSSAASTTQRSQLQSGHETNINFLRKLGYEAYTIGWTAILKAELEASRLLLDEEHELLPPGEKDGNNYILGRMGLHNIVIAFPGPHADASAAELMENMLQTFRNIRFGLLVGVGGAAPGLPNLEDPRKDIRLGDVVVSDPNGAHGGLLQYDLDDWRANGEFHIKSTLNKPPGLLTRIGYSRQAINMLEETTVQSVMPKWLNDVFKEIRKSLKYITN
;
A
#
# COMPACT_ATOMS: atom_id res chain seq x y z
N MET A 1 9.75 4.40 14.09
CA MET A 1 8.32 4.79 14.15
C MET A 1 8.11 6.31 14.13
N SER A 2 9.15 7.13 14.38
CA SER A 2 9.09 8.60 14.27
C SER A 2 9.10 9.17 12.84
N MET A 3 9.40 8.36 11.81
CA MET A 3 9.47 8.84 10.42
C MET A 3 8.10 9.08 9.76
N TYR A 4 7.06 8.39 10.22
CA TYR A 4 5.69 8.55 9.71
C TYR A 4 5.00 9.82 10.22
N GLN A 5 5.66 10.56 11.13
CA GLN A 5 5.01 11.42 12.11
C GLN A 5 5.00 12.92 11.74
N ASP A 6 5.87 13.40 10.85
CA ASP A 6 6.00 14.85 10.61
C ASP A 6 5.26 15.36 9.35
N TRP A 7 4.74 14.47 8.51
CA TRP A 7 4.35 14.84 7.14
C TRP A 7 2.85 15.13 6.95
N ALA A 8 1.93 14.39 7.59
CA ALA A 8 0.50 14.56 7.33
C ALA A 8 -0.09 15.89 7.78
N ALA A 9 0.62 16.62 8.64
CA ALA A 9 0.22 17.95 9.09
C ALA A 9 0.53 19.06 8.07
N LYS A 10 1.30 18.78 6.99
CA LYS A 10 1.89 19.84 6.16
C LYS A 10 1.11 20.19 4.88
N TYR A 11 0.33 19.27 4.28
CA TYR A 11 -0.31 19.54 2.98
C TYR A 11 -1.70 18.90 2.83
N ASP A 12 -2.76 19.72 2.83
CA ASP A 12 -4.11 19.40 2.37
C ASP A 12 -4.11 19.19 0.84
N ILE A 13 -4.28 17.95 0.36
CA ILE A 13 -4.24 17.65 -1.08
C ILE A 13 -5.52 16.93 -1.52
N PHE A 14 -6.57 17.70 -1.87
CA PHE A 14 -7.64 17.24 -2.77
C PHE A 14 -8.27 18.42 -3.56
N PRO A 15 -7.72 18.83 -4.71
CA PRO A 15 -8.47 19.67 -5.64
C PRO A 15 -9.39 18.80 -6.50
N SER A 16 -10.70 18.99 -6.34
CA SER A 16 -11.73 18.44 -7.23
C SER A 16 -11.71 19.18 -8.58
N SER A 17 -11.46 18.48 -9.69
CA SER A 17 -12.03 18.89 -10.99
C SER A 17 -11.99 17.78 -12.05
N ASN A 18 -13.00 17.86 -12.91
CA ASN A 18 -13.42 16.91 -13.94
C ASN A 18 -12.47 16.91 -15.14
N PHE A 19 -12.31 15.77 -15.82
CA PHE A 19 -11.86 15.76 -17.21
C PHE A 19 -12.58 14.71 -18.07
N SER A 20 -13.00 15.18 -19.23
CA SER A 20 -13.75 14.50 -20.30
C SER A 20 -12.84 13.63 -21.18
N SER A 21 -13.39 12.50 -21.62
CA SER A 21 -12.80 11.55 -22.58
C SER A 21 -12.79 12.06 -24.02
N SER A 22 -11.77 11.68 -24.81
CA SER A 22 -11.94 11.44 -26.25
C SER A 22 -10.99 10.35 -26.74
N ALA A 23 -11.40 9.68 -27.82
CA ALA A 23 -11.03 8.31 -28.18
C ALA A 23 -10.09 8.22 -29.40
N ALA A 24 -9.33 7.10 -29.41
CA ALA A 24 -8.96 6.18 -30.49
C ALA A 24 -8.62 6.65 -31.93
N SER A 25 -7.54 6.05 -32.46
CA SER A 25 -7.38 5.49 -33.82
C SER A 25 -6.09 4.64 -33.83
N THR A 26 -6.06 3.31 -34.01
CA THR A 26 -6.41 2.38 -35.12
C THR A 26 -5.33 2.23 -36.21
N THR A 27 -4.66 1.05 -36.17
CA THR A 27 -4.21 0.15 -37.27
C THR A 27 -2.91 0.41 -38.04
N GLN A 28 -1.99 -0.59 -38.02
CA GLN A 28 -1.63 -1.41 -39.20
C GLN A 28 -0.81 -2.69 -38.87
N ARG A 29 -1.28 -3.83 -39.42
CA ARG A 29 -0.58 -5.13 -39.65
C ARG A 29 0.61 -4.93 -40.60
N SER A 30 1.65 -5.77 -40.74
CA SER A 30 1.97 -7.19 -40.46
C SER A 30 3.46 -7.38 -40.79
N GLN A 31 4.16 -8.40 -40.27
CA GLN A 31 4.94 -9.40 -41.05
C GLN A 31 5.43 -10.53 -40.12
N LEU A 32 5.24 -11.78 -40.57
CA LEU A 32 5.74 -13.01 -39.96
C LEU A 32 7.19 -13.25 -40.42
N GLN A 33 8.11 -13.47 -39.49
CA GLN A 33 9.36 -14.18 -39.76
C GLN A 33 9.60 -15.23 -38.67
N SER A 34 9.72 -16.47 -39.10
CA SER A 34 10.06 -17.65 -38.31
C SER A 34 11.52 -17.59 -37.87
N GLY A 35 11.73 -17.51 -36.56
CA GLY A 35 13.03 -17.64 -35.91
C GLY A 35 12.86 -18.41 -34.60
N HIS A 36 13.86 -19.20 -34.23
CA HIS A 36 13.90 -20.02 -33.02
C HIS A 36 13.85 -19.09 -31.78
N GLU A 37 12.66 -18.83 -31.23
CA GLU A 37 12.50 -17.96 -30.06
C GLU A 37 12.81 -18.75 -28.77
N THR A 38 14.01 -18.55 -28.23
CA THR A 38 14.18 -18.55 -26.78
C THR A 38 13.23 -17.49 -26.22
N ASN A 39 12.12 -17.94 -25.61
CA ASN A 39 11.20 -17.09 -24.85
C ASN A 39 11.94 -16.48 -23.65
N ILE A 40 12.74 -15.45 -23.90
CA ILE A 40 13.14 -14.51 -22.87
C ILE A 40 11.90 -13.67 -22.64
N ASN A 41 11.19 -13.92 -21.54
CA ASN A 41 10.05 -13.10 -21.15
C ASN A 41 10.55 -11.66 -20.94
N PHE A 42 10.41 -10.83 -21.96
CA PHE A 42 10.65 -9.40 -21.83
C PHE A 42 9.55 -8.85 -20.92
N LEU A 43 9.94 -8.26 -19.79
CA LEU A 43 8.99 -7.56 -18.94
C LEU A 43 8.33 -6.46 -19.75
N ARG A 44 7.03 -6.26 -19.54
CA ARG A 44 6.28 -5.24 -20.25
C ARG A 44 6.82 -3.86 -19.89
N LYS A 45 7.12 -3.05 -20.90
CA LYS A 45 7.53 -1.65 -20.72
C LYS A 45 6.33 -0.72 -20.81
N LEU A 46 6.15 0.14 -19.81
CA LEU A 46 5.13 1.20 -19.76
C LEU A 46 5.78 2.52 -19.35
N GLY A 47 5.23 3.66 -19.77
CA GLY A 47 5.70 4.98 -19.34
C GLY A 47 5.24 5.35 -17.92
N TYR A 48 5.81 6.42 -17.36
CA TYR A 48 5.51 6.90 -16.00
C TYR A 48 4.01 7.22 -15.82
N GLU A 49 3.36 7.72 -16.87
CA GLU A 49 1.96 8.10 -16.92
C GLU A 49 0.99 6.91 -16.78
N ALA A 50 1.47 5.68 -17.00
CA ALA A 50 0.65 4.47 -16.90
C ALA A 50 0.35 4.08 -15.45
N TYR A 51 1.12 4.58 -14.49
CA TYR A 51 1.01 4.19 -13.08
C TYR A 51 0.14 5.18 -12.31
N THR A 52 -0.83 4.63 -11.55
CA THR A 52 -1.87 5.45 -10.92
C THR A 52 -2.02 5.19 -9.42
N ILE A 53 -1.28 4.23 -8.87
CA ILE A 53 -1.27 3.90 -7.46
C ILE A 53 0.19 3.81 -7.00
N GLY A 54 0.51 4.53 -5.94
CA GLY A 54 1.79 4.40 -5.24
C GLY A 54 1.66 3.47 -4.04
N TRP A 55 2.71 2.73 -3.71
CA TRP A 55 2.83 1.89 -2.52
C TRP A 55 4.20 2.15 -1.90
N THR A 56 4.29 2.41 -0.60
CA THR A 56 5.58 2.48 0.11
C THR A 56 5.85 1.21 0.91
N ALA A 57 7.05 0.66 0.75
CA ALA A 57 7.55 -0.49 1.49
C ALA A 57 8.88 -0.10 2.15
N ILE A 58 8.91 0.00 3.47
CA ILE A 58 10.12 0.44 4.18
C ILE A 58 10.98 -0.78 4.53
N LEU A 59 10.35 -1.84 5.05
CA LEU A 59 11.07 -3.04 5.47
C LEU A 59 11.24 -4.00 4.31
N LYS A 60 12.34 -4.77 4.34
CA LYS A 60 12.58 -5.85 3.37
C LYS A 60 11.39 -6.82 3.25
N ALA A 61 10.79 -7.20 4.38
CA ALA A 61 9.62 -8.08 4.39
C ALA A 61 8.39 -7.44 3.73
N GLU A 62 8.21 -6.13 3.87
CA GLU A 62 7.12 -5.38 3.22
C GLU A 62 7.35 -5.31 1.70
N LEU A 63 8.61 -5.11 1.28
CA LEU A 63 8.99 -5.12 -0.12
C LEU A 63 8.78 -6.49 -0.76
N GLU A 64 9.22 -7.56 -0.10
CA GLU A 64 9.02 -8.93 -0.58
C GLU A 64 7.53 -9.26 -0.71
N ALA A 65 6.73 -8.93 0.31
CA ALA A 65 5.29 -9.18 0.28
C ALA A 65 4.57 -8.36 -0.80
N SER A 66 4.87 -7.06 -0.93
CA SER A 66 4.26 -6.18 -1.93
C SER A 66 4.62 -6.62 -3.35
N ARG A 67 5.87 -7.04 -3.60
CA ARG A 67 6.30 -7.60 -4.88
C ARG A 67 5.55 -8.89 -5.22
N LEU A 68 5.41 -9.81 -4.26
CA LEU A 68 4.69 -11.07 -4.46
C LEU A 68 3.20 -10.88 -4.79
N LEU A 69 2.60 -9.76 -4.37
CA LEU A 69 1.21 -9.43 -4.68
C LEU A 69 0.97 -8.93 -6.10
N LEU A 70 2.03 -8.66 -6.88
CA LEU A 70 1.88 -8.27 -8.27
C LEU A 70 1.47 -9.47 -9.13
N ASP A 71 0.50 -9.26 -10.02
CA ASP A 71 0.16 -10.22 -11.09
C ASP A 71 1.28 -10.28 -12.14
N GLU A 72 1.97 -9.16 -12.33
CA GLU A 72 2.95 -8.93 -13.39
C GLU A 72 3.96 -7.85 -12.94
N GLU A 73 5.24 -8.10 -13.15
CA GLU A 73 6.30 -7.09 -13.05
C GLU A 73 6.53 -6.42 -14.42
N HIS A 74 6.80 -5.12 -14.39
CA HIS A 74 7.11 -4.32 -15.57
C HIS A 74 8.61 -3.98 -15.60
N GLU A 75 9.10 -3.59 -16.78
CA GLU A 75 10.47 -3.10 -16.94
C GLU A 75 10.68 -1.82 -16.12
N LEU A 76 11.86 -1.70 -15.49
CA LEU A 76 12.23 -0.49 -14.76
C LEU A 76 12.33 0.71 -15.69
N LEU A 77 11.90 1.86 -15.17
CA LEU A 77 12.10 3.14 -15.82
C LEU A 77 13.40 3.79 -15.32
N PRO A 78 14.04 4.64 -16.13
CA PRO A 78 15.17 5.44 -15.68
C PRO A 78 14.84 6.21 -14.39
N PRO A 79 15.81 6.45 -13.50
CA PRO A 79 15.58 7.29 -12.32
C PRO A 79 15.14 8.70 -12.73
N GLY A 80 14.22 9.30 -11.97
CA GLY A 80 13.94 10.73 -12.11
C GLY A 80 15.16 11.56 -11.71
N GLU A 81 15.38 12.71 -12.34
CA GLU A 81 16.60 13.53 -12.16
C GLU A 81 16.94 13.91 -10.69
N LYS A 82 15.95 13.89 -9.80
CA LYS A 82 16.07 14.22 -8.37
C LYS A 82 15.44 13.20 -7.44
N ASP A 83 15.22 11.99 -7.94
CA ASP A 83 14.54 10.93 -7.23
C ASP A 83 15.53 9.86 -6.78
N GLY A 84 15.79 9.81 -5.47
CA GLY A 84 16.69 8.84 -4.85
C GLY A 84 16.03 7.51 -4.49
N ASN A 85 14.75 7.33 -4.78
CA ASN A 85 14.03 6.11 -4.44
C ASN A 85 14.41 4.96 -5.36
N ASN A 86 14.20 3.74 -4.86
CA ASN A 86 14.16 2.55 -5.70
C ASN A 86 12.71 2.15 -5.94
N TYR A 87 12.46 1.57 -7.12
CA TYR A 87 11.12 1.21 -7.56
C TYR A 87 11.03 -0.24 -8.02
N ILE A 88 9.91 -0.87 -7.71
CA ILE A 88 9.37 -2.01 -8.46
C ILE A 88 8.10 -1.52 -9.14
N LEU A 89 7.97 -1.85 -10.43
CA LEU A 89 6.83 -1.48 -11.25
C LEU A 89 6.05 -2.73 -11.61
N GLY A 90 4.72 -2.66 -11.59
CA GLY A 90 3.92 -3.81 -11.97
C GLY A 90 2.43 -3.54 -12.03
N ARG A 91 1.67 -4.63 -12.09
CA ARG A 91 0.21 -4.63 -12.15
C ARG A 91 -0.38 -5.51 -11.06
N MET A 92 -1.47 -5.05 -10.46
CA MET A 92 -2.32 -5.84 -9.56
C MET A 92 -3.78 -5.62 -9.98
N GLY A 93 -4.43 -6.69 -10.42
CA GLY A 93 -5.72 -6.62 -11.09
C GLY A 93 -5.69 -5.66 -12.28
N LEU A 94 -6.55 -4.64 -12.25
CA LEU A 94 -6.65 -3.64 -13.32
C LEU A 94 -5.79 -2.39 -13.06
N HIS A 95 -4.94 -2.41 -12.04
CA HIS A 95 -4.19 -1.24 -11.60
C HIS A 95 -2.70 -1.42 -11.80
N ASN A 96 -2.06 -0.42 -12.42
CA ASN A 96 -0.61 -0.32 -12.47
C ASN A 96 -0.11 0.39 -11.20
N ILE A 97 0.80 -0.27 -10.50
CA ILE A 97 1.29 0.13 -9.18
C ILE A 97 2.79 0.41 -9.25
N VAL A 98 3.22 1.47 -8.55
CA VAL A 98 4.62 1.76 -8.25
C VAL A 98 4.87 1.41 -6.79
N ILE A 99 5.84 0.55 -6.52
CA ILE A 99 6.28 0.22 -5.16
C ILE A 99 7.61 0.93 -4.91
N ALA A 100 7.62 1.91 -4.01
CA ALA A 100 8.80 2.65 -3.59
C ALA A 100 9.42 2.04 -2.33
N PHE A 101 10.74 1.92 -2.31
CA PHE A 101 11.49 1.38 -1.17
C PHE A 101 12.87 2.04 -1.01
N PRO A 102 13.43 2.06 0.21
CA PRO A 102 14.75 2.62 0.44
C PRO A 102 15.85 1.73 -0.15
N GLY A 103 16.98 2.31 -0.52
CA GLY A 103 18.16 1.54 -0.92
C GLY A 103 18.73 0.71 0.25
N PRO A 104 19.55 -0.33 0.00
CA PRO A 104 20.07 -1.24 1.02
C PRO A 104 20.81 -0.59 2.20
N HIS A 105 21.26 0.65 2.03
CA HIS A 105 21.99 1.44 3.03
C HIS A 105 21.39 2.85 3.23
N ALA A 106 20.18 3.08 2.74
CA ALA A 106 19.46 4.32 2.93
C ALA A 106 18.39 4.13 3.99
N ASP A 107 18.24 5.12 4.88
CA ASP A 107 17.05 5.27 5.70
C ASP A 107 16.22 6.38 5.07
N ALA A 108 14.96 6.09 4.78
CA ALA A 108 14.04 7.04 4.17
C ALA A 108 12.64 6.82 4.73
N SER A 109 11.97 7.93 5.03
CA SER A 109 10.61 7.89 5.56
C SER A 109 9.63 7.46 4.48
N ALA A 110 8.50 6.85 4.86
CA ALA A 110 7.44 6.63 3.89
C ALA A 110 6.96 7.94 3.24
N ALA A 111 7.05 9.06 3.97
CA ALA A 111 6.73 10.37 3.45
C ALA A 111 7.72 10.82 2.37
N GLU A 112 9.02 10.67 2.62
CA GLU A 112 10.08 10.98 1.64
C GLU A 112 9.97 10.09 0.40
N LEU A 113 9.77 8.78 0.61
CA LEU A 113 9.53 7.84 -0.48
C LEU A 113 8.29 8.26 -1.29
N MET A 114 7.18 8.57 -0.63
CA MET A 114 5.95 9.01 -1.30
C MET A 114 6.15 10.33 -2.06
N GLU A 115 6.79 11.33 -1.44
CA GLU A 115 7.00 12.64 -2.04
C GLU A 115 7.81 12.55 -3.34
N ASN A 116 8.95 11.86 -3.28
CA ASN A 116 9.79 11.61 -4.46
C ASN A 116 9.02 10.84 -5.54
N MET A 117 8.26 9.81 -5.14
CA MET A 117 7.44 9.02 -6.05
C MET A 117 6.36 9.85 -6.74
N LEU A 118 5.68 10.75 -6.03
CA LEU A 118 4.67 11.64 -6.60
C LEU A 118 5.29 12.69 -7.55
N GLN A 119 6.55 13.07 -7.34
CA GLN A 119 7.28 13.95 -8.26
C GLN A 119 7.67 13.25 -9.56
N THR A 120 7.97 11.95 -9.51
CA THR A 120 8.35 11.14 -10.68
C THR A 120 7.12 10.60 -11.43
N PHE A 121 6.13 10.05 -10.71
CA PHE A 121 4.93 9.43 -11.26
C PHE A 121 3.71 10.33 -11.07
N ARG A 122 3.59 11.32 -11.96
CA ARG A 122 2.59 12.41 -11.85
C ARG A 122 1.12 11.96 -11.92
N ASN A 123 0.85 10.76 -12.42
CA ASN A 123 -0.51 10.23 -12.57
C ASN A 123 -0.98 9.39 -11.38
N ILE A 124 -0.17 9.29 -10.31
CA ILE A 124 -0.61 8.65 -9.07
C ILE A 124 -1.81 9.42 -8.50
N ARG A 125 -2.90 8.68 -8.28
CA ARG A 125 -4.17 9.22 -7.75
C ARG A 125 -4.27 9.06 -6.24
N PHE A 126 -3.61 8.05 -5.68
CA PHE A 126 -3.51 7.82 -4.25
C PHE A 126 -2.32 6.92 -3.92
N GLY A 127 -1.80 7.08 -2.71
CA GLY A 127 -0.75 6.26 -2.14
C GLY A 127 -1.31 5.26 -1.12
N LEU A 128 -0.72 4.08 -1.08
CA LEU A 128 -0.94 3.05 -0.09
C LEU A 128 0.25 3.02 0.86
N LEU A 129 -0.06 3.11 2.15
CA LEU A 129 0.88 2.78 3.20
C LEU A 129 0.47 1.42 3.78
N VAL A 130 1.22 0.39 3.45
CA VAL A 130 0.97 -0.98 3.91
C VAL A 130 2.24 -1.50 4.56
N GLY A 131 2.14 -1.92 5.80
CA GLY A 131 3.27 -2.39 6.56
C GLY A 131 2.85 -3.25 7.74
N VAL A 132 3.85 -3.71 8.49
CA VAL A 132 3.63 -4.45 9.73
C VAL A 132 3.50 -3.49 10.90
N GLY A 133 2.54 -3.77 11.79
CA GLY A 133 2.28 -2.97 12.98
C GLY A 133 2.27 -3.82 14.25
N GLY A 134 2.64 -3.21 15.37
CA GLY A 134 2.38 -3.75 16.70
C GLY A 134 1.00 -3.34 17.19
N ALA A 135 0.40 -4.14 18.06
CA ALA A 135 -0.87 -3.83 18.72
C ALA A 135 -0.72 -3.90 20.24
N ALA A 136 -1.49 -3.08 20.95
CA ALA A 136 -1.63 -3.11 22.41
C ALA A 136 -3.09 -3.45 22.75
N PRO A 137 -3.51 -4.72 22.63
CA PRO A 137 -4.90 -5.11 22.89
C PRO A 137 -5.24 -4.96 24.37
N GLY A 138 -6.49 -4.60 24.65
CA GLY A 138 -7.06 -4.68 25.99
C GLY A 138 -7.34 -6.13 26.40
N LEU A 139 -8.09 -6.30 27.49
CA LEU A 139 -8.60 -7.63 27.86
C LEU A 139 -9.52 -8.18 26.75
N PRO A 140 -9.47 -9.50 26.47
CA PRO A 140 -10.31 -10.10 25.44
C PRO A 140 -11.80 -9.82 25.68
N ASN A 141 -12.49 -9.40 24.63
CA ASN A 141 -13.93 -9.24 24.62
C ASN A 141 -14.59 -10.60 24.37
N LEU A 142 -15.08 -11.22 25.46
CA LEU A 142 -15.71 -12.54 25.41
C LEU A 142 -17.08 -12.54 24.70
N GLU A 143 -17.73 -11.38 24.58
CA GLU A 143 -19.03 -11.25 23.91
C GLU A 143 -18.89 -10.97 22.40
N ASP A 144 -17.87 -10.20 22.01
CA ASP A 144 -17.61 -9.85 20.62
C ASP A 144 -16.11 -9.92 20.29
N PRO A 145 -15.62 -11.08 19.81
CA PRO A 145 -14.23 -11.28 19.43
C PRO A 145 -13.74 -10.32 18.32
N ARG A 146 -14.63 -9.64 17.59
CA ARG A 146 -14.25 -8.65 16.56
C ARG A 146 -13.80 -7.32 17.15
N LYS A 147 -13.99 -7.13 18.46
CA LYS A 147 -13.49 -5.97 19.21
C LYS A 147 -12.09 -6.21 19.78
N ASP A 148 -11.54 -7.41 19.58
CA ASP A 148 -10.15 -7.75 19.91
C ASP A 148 -9.23 -7.52 18.71
N ILE A 149 -7.96 -7.22 18.98
CA ILE A 149 -6.88 -7.26 17.99
C ILE A 149 -5.97 -8.45 18.30
N ARG A 150 -5.70 -9.29 17.30
CA ARG A 150 -4.91 -10.50 17.41
C ARG A 150 -3.79 -10.52 16.38
N LEU A 151 -2.75 -11.33 16.64
CA LEU A 151 -1.64 -11.50 15.72
C LEU A 151 -2.16 -12.06 14.39
N GLY A 152 -1.83 -11.36 13.30
CA GLY A 152 -2.24 -11.72 11.95
C GLY A 152 -3.55 -11.08 11.50
N ASP A 153 -4.18 -10.24 12.32
CA ASP A 153 -5.26 -9.37 11.86
C ASP A 153 -4.71 -8.29 10.92
N VAL A 154 -5.50 -7.95 9.90
CA VAL A 154 -5.23 -6.82 9.00
C VAL A 154 -6.11 -5.66 9.44
N VAL A 155 -5.47 -4.58 9.85
CA VAL A 155 -6.14 -3.35 10.27
C VAL A 155 -6.14 -2.37 9.10
N VAL A 156 -7.30 -1.81 8.80
CA VAL A 156 -7.47 -0.78 7.78
C VAL A 156 -7.93 0.49 8.48
N SER A 157 -7.39 1.64 8.07
CA SER A 157 -7.81 2.92 8.63
C SER A 157 -9.29 3.18 8.36
N ASP A 158 -10.04 3.45 9.42
CA ASP A 158 -11.46 3.77 9.34
C ASP A 158 -11.69 5.23 9.75
N PRO A 159 -11.94 6.14 8.78
CA PRO A 159 -12.21 7.53 9.09
C PRO A 159 -13.57 7.68 9.80
N ASN A 160 -13.59 8.30 10.98
CA ASN A 160 -14.81 8.56 11.74
C ASN A 160 -14.91 10.02 12.18
N GLY A 161 -16.01 10.69 11.84
CA GLY A 161 -16.25 12.08 12.20
C GLY A 161 -15.15 13.00 11.67
N ALA A 162 -14.43 13.68 12.57
CA ALA A 162 -13.31 14.56 12.23
C ALA A 162 -11.97 13.80 12.05
N HIS A 163 -11.86 12.54 12.46
CA HIS A 163 -10.61 11.78 12.44
C HIS A 163 -10.42 11.02 11.12
N GLY A 164 -9.23 11.08 10.53
CA GLY A 164 -8.89 10.35 9.30
C GLY A 164 -8.60 8.86 9.46
N GLY A 165 -8.80 8.30 10.66
CA GLY A 165 -8.58 6.88 10.96
C GLY A 165 -7.16 6.53 11.42
N LEU A 166 -6.20 7.45 11.33
CA LEU A 166 -4.89 7.36 11.98
C LEU A 166 -4.69 8.55 12.91
N LEU A 167 -4.34 8.25 14.17
CA LEU A 167 -4.04 9.23 15.20
C LEU A 167 -2.54 9.21 15.49
N GLN A 168 -1.93 10.39 15.51
CA GLN A 168 -0.58 10.57 15.99
C GLN A 168 -0.63 11.02 17.44
N TYR A 169 0.17 10.39 18.30
CA TYR A 169 0.32 10.78 19.70
C TYR A 169 1.81 10.77 20.07
N ASP A 170 2.17 11.55 21.09
CA ASP A 170 3.53 11.63 21.61
C ASP A 170 3.70 10.68 22.80
N LEU A 171 4.60 9.71 22.65
CA LEU A 171 4.91 8.72 23.69
C LEU A 171 5.74 9.34 24.82
N ASP A 172 6.58 10.32 24.52
CA ASP A 172 7.46 10.93 25.50
C ASP A 172 6.68 11.88 26.41
N ASP A 173 5.71 12.62 25.85
CA ASP A 173 4.77 13.43 26.64
C ASP A 173 3.89 12.56 27.55
N TRP A 174 3.37 11.44 27.03
CA TRP A 174 2.60 10.48 27.84
C TRP A 174 3.43 9.90 29.00
N ARG A 175 4.70 9.57 28.75
CA ARG A 175 5.60 9.03 29.78
C ARG A 175 6.01 10.06 30.83
N ALA A 176 6.17 11.32 30.45
CA ALA A 176 6.59 12.39 31.35
C ALA A 176 5.46 12.85 32.27
N ASN A 177 4.25 13.01 31.72
CA ASN A 177 3.16 13.72 32.38
C ASN A 177 1.97 12.81 32.73
N GLY A 178 1.94 11.57 32.22
CA GLY A 178 0.82 10.64 32.38
C GLY A 178 -0.40 10.98 31.53
N GLU A 179 -0.35 12.06 30.76
CA GLU A 179 -1.45 12.56 29.94
C GLU A 179 -1.26 12.14 28.47
N PHE A 180 -2.31 11.54 27.89
CA PHE A 180 -2.29 11.12 26.49
C PHE A 180 -2.74 12.28 25.60
N HIS A 181 -1.82 12.82 24.79
CA HIS A 181 -2.10 13.90 23.84
C HIS A 181 -2.03 13.41 22.39
N ILE A 182 -3.15 13.59 21.68
CA ILE A 182 -3.19 13.43 20.22
C ILE A 182 -2.51 14.66 19.60
N LYS A 183 -1.35 14.44 18.98
CA LYS A 183 -0.57 15.49 18.32
C LYS A 183 -1.19 15.90 16.98
N SER A 184 -1.69 14.94 16.21
CA SER A 184 -2.34 15.20 14.93
C SER A 184 -3.18 14.01 14.48
N THR A 185 -3.91 14.19 13.38
CA THR A 185 -4.59 13.11 12.67
C THR A 185 -4.19 13.14 11.20
N LEU A 186 -4.04 11.97 10.58
CA LEU A 186 -3.85 11.92 9.13
C LEU A 186 -5.12 12.38 8.40
N ASN A 187 -4.95 12.84 7.16
CA ASN A 187 -6.07 13.09 6.26
C ASN A 187 -6.91 11.83 6.05
N LYS A 188 -8.21 12.04 5.84
CA LYS A 188 -9.10 10.95 5.46
C LYS A 188 -8.64 10.31 4.14
N PRO A 189 -8.81 8.99 3.98
CA PRO A 189 -8.61 8.35 2.68
C PRO A 189 -9.42 9.07 1.58
N PRO A 190 -8.91 9.12 0.34
CA PRO A 190 -9.66 9.63 -0.81
C PRO A 190 -11.06 9.01 -0.87
N GLY A 191 -12.07 9.79 -1.25
CA GLY A 191 -13.47 9.35 -1.22
C GLY A 191 -13.76 8.07 -2.01
N LEU A 192 -12.94 7.77 -3.03
CA LEU A 192 -12.99 6.50 -3.76
C LEU A 192 -12.65 5.30 -2.84
N LEU A 193 -11.55 5.38 -2.08
CA LEU A 193 -11.14 4.31 -1.18
C LEU A 193 -12.12 4.14 -0.02
N THR A 194 -12.60 5.25 0.53
CA THR A 194 -13.63 5.23 1.58
C THR A 194 -14.89 4.52 1.11
N ARG A 195 -15.36 4.80 -0.11
CA ARG A 195 -16.53 4.12 -0.70
C ARG A 195 -16.28 2.63 -0.92
N ILE A 196 -15.10 2.25 -1.40
CA ILE A 196 -14.73 0.84 -1.58
C ILE A 196 -14.71 0.12 -0.21
N GLY A 197 -14.15 0.77 0.82
CA GLY A 197 -14.12 0.27 2.20
C GLY A 197 -15.53 -0.02 2.72
N TYR A 198 -16.45 0.95 2.62
CA TYR A 198 -17.84 0.75 3.05
C TYR A 198 -18.57 -0.33 2.25
N SER A 199 -18.40 -0.37 0.93
CA SER A 199 -18.96 -1.45 0.10
C SER A 199 -18.45 -2.81 0.54
N ARG A 200 -17.15 -2.94 0.84
CA ARG A 200 -16.57 -4.20 1.29
C ARG A 200 -17.06 -4.59 2.69
N GLN A 201 -17.17 -3.63 3.60
CA GLN A 201 -17.74 -3.85 4.92
C GLN A 201 -19.18 -4.34 4.82
N ALA A 202 -20.01 -3.72 3.98
CA ALA A 202 -21.39 -4.15 3.75
C ALA A 202 -21.46 -5.57 3.18
N ILE A 203 -20.60 -5.93 2.22
CA ILE A 203 -20.52 -7.30 1.68
C ILE A 203 -20.15 -8.30 2.79
N ASN A 204 -19.12 -8.01 3.60
CA ASN A 204 -18.72 -8.88 4.72
C ASN A 204 -19.78 -8.98 5.84
N MET A 205 -20.77 -8.09 5.88
CA MET A 205 -21.91 -8.19 6.81
C MET A 205 -23.02 -9.09 6.23
N LEU A 206 -23.12 -9.18 4.90
CA LEU A 206 -24.13 -9.97 4.20
C LEU A 206 -23.67 -11.40 3.94
N GLU A 207 -22.40 -11.53 3.60
CA GLU A 207 -21.70 -12.79 3.51
C GLU A 207 -20.91 -12.92 4.81
N GLU A 208 -21.08 -13.97 5.61
CA GLU A 208 -20.21 -14.24 6.78
C GLU A 208 -18.76 -14.61 6.34
N THR A 209 -18.25 -13.99 5.27
CA THR A 209 -16.95 -14.24 4.68
C THR A 209 -15.88 -13.42 5.40
N THR A 210 -14.94 -14.14 6.00
CA THR A 210 -13.69 -13.56 6.50
C THR A 210 -12.75 -13.28 5.33
N VAL A 211 -11.86 -12.29 5.45
CA VAL A 211 -10.84 -11.99 4.43
C VAL A 211 -10.04 -13.24 4.02
N GLN A 212 -9.92 -14.21 4.94
CA GLN A 212 -9.28 -15.51 4.73
C GLN A 212 -9.96 -16.39 3.67
N SER A 213 -11.29 -16.32 3.52
CA SER A 213 -12.03 -17.14 2.55
C SER A 213 -11.91 -16.65 1.11
N VAL A 214 -11.47 -15.40 0.92
CA VAL A 214 -11.31 -14.72 -0.37
C VAL A 214 -9.85 -14.48 -0.73
N MET A 215 -8.91 -14.86 0.15
CA MET A 215 -7.49 -14.85 -0.17
C MET A 215 -7.18 -15.90 -1.24
N PRO A 216 -6.52 -15.50 -2.36
CA PRO A 216 -6.01 -16.46 -3.32
C PRO A 216 -5.17 -17.53 -2.63
N LYS A 217 -5.29 -18.78 -3.10
CA LYS A 217 -4.62 -19.94 -2.48
C LYS A 217 -3.13 -19.70 -2.23
N TRP A 218 -2.44 -19.08 -3.19
CA TRP A 218 -1.02 -18.78 -3.10
C TRP A 218 -0.71 -17.81 -1.94
N LEU A 219 -1.55 -16.81 -1.70
CA LEU A 219 -1.39 -15.84 -0.61
C LEU A 219 -1.64 -16.50 0.75
N ASN A 220 -2.64 -17.38 0.82
CA ASN A 220 -2.87 -18.22 2.00
C ASN A 220 -1.67 -19.14 2.31
N ASP A 221 -1.00 -19.66 1.28
CA ASP A 221 0.20 -20.50 1.44
C ASP A 221 1.41 -19.68 1.91
N VAL A 222 1.58 -18.44 1.41
CA VAL A 222 2.57 -17.47 1.92
C VAL A 222 2.31 -17.14 3.39
N PHE A 223 1.07 -16.82 3.78
CA PHE A 223 0.72 -16.55 5.18
C PHE A 223 0.96 -17.75 6.11
N LYS A 224 0.70 -18.97 5.63
CA LYS A 224 1.03 -20.19 6.38
C LYS A 224 2.52 -20.33 6.58
N GLU A 225 3.32 -20.04 5.57
CA GLU A 225 4.78 -20.14 5.66
C GLU A 225 5.35 -19.09 6.59
N ILE A 226 4.91 -17.83 6.49
CA ILE A 226 5.27 -16.76 7.43
C ILE A 226 4.90 -17.14 8.87
N ARG A 227 3.71 -17.70 9.11
CA ARG A 227 3.30 -18.16 10.46
C ARG A 227 4.14 -19.32 10.97
N LYS A 228 4.62 -20.22 10.11
CA LYS A 228 5.57 -21.27 10.51
C LYS A 228 6.90 -20.64 10.91
N SER A 229 7.42 -19.72 10.12
CA SER A 229 8.69 -19.02 10.38
C SER A 229 8.67 -18.24 11.70
N LEU A 230 7.54 -17.60 12.05
CA LEU A 230 7.38 -16.87 13.30
C LEU A 230 7.34 -17.78 14.55
N LYS A 231 6.96 -19.06 14.41
CA LYS A 231 7.06 -20.05 15.50
C LYS A 231 8.50 -20.43 15.86
N TYR A 232 9.48 -20.12 15.00
CA TYR A 232 10.90 -20.37 15.27
C TYR A 232 11.63 -19.17 15.89
N ILE A 233 10.96 -18.01 16.02
CA ILE A 233 11.53 -16.77 16.61
C ILE A 233 11.08 -16.59 18.08
N THR A 234 10.17 -17.43 18.57
CA THR A 234 9.77 -17.51 19.98
C THR A 234 10.37 -18.77 20.62
N ASN A 235 11.67 -18.73 20.90
CA ASN A 235 12.36 -19.56 21.89
C ASN A 235 13.57 -18.79 22.43
#